data_AF-A0A662KAG4-F1
#
_entry.id   AF-A0A662KAG4-F1
#
_cell.length_a   1.000
_cell.length_b   1.000
_cell.length_c   1.000
_cell.angle_alpha   90.00
_cell.angle_beta   90.00
_cell.angle_gamma   90.00
#
_symmetry.space_group_name_H-M   'P 1'
#
loop_
_entity.id
_entity.type
_entity.pdbx_description
1 polymer ?
#
loop_
_entity_poly.entity_id
_entity_poly.type
_entity_poly.pdbx_seq_one_letter_code
_entity_poly.pdbx_strand_id
1 'polypeptide(L)'
;MSHQRVPEDAIKRGIEVAVCSPHYVKKIVKSVKPGKNIDEIMNQACMCSAAIAKAVIGEKTPSKELVENFKSAKERYRKRTIPIAVGTFGVISITSIIMQNFLCIIFGILAGYIIQRLDLKYYYLKGEAKWFGVK
;
A
#
# COMPACT_ATOMS: atom_id res chain seq x y z
N MET A 1 5.98 34.17 -21.87
CA MET A 1 5.64 32.82 -21.38
C MET A 1 4.79 32.16 -22.46
N SER A 2 5.22 31.03 -23.03
CA SER A 2 4.43 30.31 -24.03
C SER A 2 3.15 29.78 -23.37
N HIS A 3 1.98 30.13 -23.92
CA HIS A 3 0.70 29.56 -23.52
C HIS A 3 0.67 28.08 -23.93
N GLN A 4 1.15 27.22 -23.04
CA GLN A 4 1.10 25.79 -23.24
C GLN A 4 -0.35 25.33 -23.05
N ARG A 5 -0.94 24.72 -24.09
CA ARG A 5 -2.33 24.27 -24.05
C ARG A 5 -2.49 23.20 -22.99
N VAL A 6 -3.51 23.36 -22.15
CA VAL A 6 -3.96 22.31 -21.23
C VAL A 6 -4.71 21.27 -22.05
N PRO A 7 -4.27 20.00 -22.09
CA PRO A 7 -4.96 18.96 -22.84
C PRO A 7 -6.20 18.49 -22.07
N GLU A 8 -7.36 19.04 -22.41
CA GLU A 8 -8.64 18.69 -21.76
C GLU A 8 -8.98 17.20 -21.86
N ASP A 9 -8.66 16.56 -22.99
CA ASP A 9 -8.86 15.12 -23.17
C ASP A 9 -8.04 14.30 -22.19
N ALA A 10 -6.87 14.78 -21.79
CA ALA A 10 -6.04 14.15 -20.77
C ALA A 10 -6.74 14.17 -19.40
N ILE A 11 -7.35 15.30 -19.06
CA ILE A 11 -8.10 15.49 -17.82
C ILE A 11 -9.30 14.54 -17.79
N LYS A 12 -10.10 14.51 -18.86
CA LYS A 12 -11.26 13.61 -18.98
C LYS A 12 -10.87 12.16 -18.79
N ARG A 13 -9.85 11.69 -19.52
CA ARG A 13 -9.31 10.33 -19.36
C ARG A 13 -8.86 10.06 -17.93
N GLY A 14 -8.17 11.02 -17.29
CA GLY A 14 -7.71 10.91 -15.91
C GLY A 14 -8.87 10.70 -14.93
N ILE A 15 -9.96 11.45 -15.08
CA ILE A 15 -11.17 11.34 -14.25
C ILE A 15 -11.87 9.99 -14.46
N GLU A 16 -12.01 9.55 -15.71
CA GLU A 16 -12.70 8.31 -16.07
C GLU A 16 -12.03 7.06 -15.52
N VAL A 17 -10.69 7.01 -15.51
CA VAL A 17 -9.92 5.85 -15.04
C VAL A 17 -9.61 5.88 -13.55
N ALA A 18 -10.07 6.91 -12.82
CA ALA A 18 -9.75 7.10 -11.41
C ALA A 18 -10.47 6.10 -10.51
N VAL A 19 -9.72 5.50 -9.57
CA VAL A 19 -10.26 4.62 -8.53
C VAL A 19 -9.96 5.22 -7.17
N CYS A 20 -10.97 5.32 -6.30
CA CYS A 20 -10.80 5.80 -4.92
C CYS A 20 -10.03 4.75 -4.09
N SER A 21 -8.70 4.82 -4.14
CA SER A 21 -7.80 3.91 -3.42
C SER A 21 -6.42 4.53 -3.22
N PRO A 22 -5.80 4.38 -2.03
CA PRO A 22 -4.41 4.79 -1.78
C PRO A 22 -3.42 4.07 -2.69
N HIS A 23 -3.67 2.79 -3.01
CA HIS A 23 -2.78 2.00 -3.87
C HIS A 23 -2.88 2.46 -5.32
N TYR A 24 -4.07 2.89 -5.76
CA TYR A 24 -4.23 3.53 -7.06
C TYR A 24 -3.41 4.82 -7.16
N VAL A 25 -3.53 5.74 -6.20
CA VAL A 25 -2.74 6.99 -6.18
C VAL A 25 -1.24 6.68 -6.21
N LYS A 26 -0.77 5.75 -5.38
CA LYS A 26 0.63 5.32 -5.36
C LYS A 26 1.08 4.74 -6.71
N LYS A 27 0.22 3.99 -7.39
CA LYS A 27 0.49 3.44 -8.73
C LYS A 27 0.63 4.56 -9.76
N ILE A 28 -0.27 5.54 -9.76
CA ILE A 28 -0.22 6.68 -10.68
C ILE A 28 1.08 7.46 -10.48
N VAL A 29 1.41 7.85 -9.24
CA VAL A 29 2.65 8.60 -8.95
C VAL A 29 3.89 7.83 -9.41
N LYS A 30 3.95 6.52 -9.19
CA LYS A 30 5.07 5.69 -9.64
C LYS A 30 5.14 5.49 -11.15
N SER A 31 4.02 5.67 -11.86
CA SER A 31 3.95 5.49 -13.31
C SER A 31 4.45 6.72 -14.08
N VAL A 32 4.56 7.88 -13.41
CA VAL A 32 5.07 9.11 -13.98
C VAL A 32 6.54 8.93 -14.38
N LYS A 33 6.85 9.16 -15.65
CA LYS A 33 8.20 9.14 -16.20
C LYS A 33 8.56 10.49 -16.81
N PRO A 34 9.86 10.85 -16.87
CA PRO A 34 10.30 12.04 -17.60
C PRO A 34 10.02 11.86 -19.10
N GLY A 35 9.32 12.82 -19.68
CA GLY A 35 9.11 12.92 -21.13
C GLY A 35 10.20 13.77 -21.79
N LYS A 36 10.34 13.64 -23.11
CA LYS A 36 11.21 14.51 -23.92
C LYS A 36 10.43 15.62 -24.61
N ASN A 37 9.14 15.38 -24.88
CA ASN A 37 8.25 16.31 -25.54
C ASN A 37 7.39 17.06 -24.52
N ILE A 38 7.37 18.39 -24.63
CA ILE A 38 6.57 19.35 -23.88
C ILE A 38 5.07 18.98 -23.87
N ASP A 39 4.51 18.55 -24.99
CA ASP A 39 3.09 18.17 -25.09
C ASP A 39 2.79 16.85 -24.37
N GLU A 40 3.70 15.88 -24.47
CA GLU A 40 3.60 14.59 -23.79
C GLU A 40 3.68 14.78 -22.25
N ILE A 41 4.61 15.63 -21.80
CA ILE A 41 4.76 15.96 -20.39
C ILE A 41 3.47 16.59 -19.84
N MET A 42 2.87 17.55 -20.56
CA MET A 42 1.61 18.16 -20.11
C MET A 42 0.44 17.19 -20.15
N ASN A 43 0.35 16.36 -21.17
CA ASN A 43 -0.66 15.32 -21.26
C ASN A 43 -0.58 14.38 -20.05
N GLN A 44 0.61 13.88 -19.74
CA GLN A 44 0.84 13.02 -18.58
C GLN A 44 0.55 13.75 -17.26
N ALA A 45 1.03 14.99 -17.09
CA ALA A 45 0.83 15.78 -15.88
C ALA A 45 -0.66 16.06 -15.63
N CYS A 46 -1.41 16.49 -16.64
CA CYS A 46 -2.83 16.77 -16.54
C CYS A 46 -3.64 15.51 -16.27
N MET A 47 -3.35 14.41 -16.98
CA MET A 47 -4.03 13.13 -16.76
C MET A 47 -3.78 12.59 -15.35
N CYS A 48 -2.53 12.54 -14.90
CA CYS A 48 -2.19 12.05 -13.56
C CYS A 48 -2.79 12.92 -12.47
N SER A 49 -2.75 14.25 -12.62
CA SER A 49 -3.32 15.18 -11.64
C SER A 49 -4.83 15.01 -11.52
N ALA A 50 -5.52 14.89 -12.65
CA ALA A 50 -6.97 14.66 -12.68
C ALA A 50 -7.36 13.32 -12.07
N ALA A 51 -6.61 12.25 -12.38
CA ALA A 51 -6.81 10.92 -11.82
C ALA A 51 -6.62 10.88 -10.30
N ILE A 52 -5.55 11.51 -9.80
CA ILE A 52 -5.27 11.60 -8.36
C ILE A 52 -6.35 12.44 -7.68
N ALA A 53 -6.71 13.61 -8.23
CA ALA A 53 -7.74 14.47 -7.65
C ALA A 53 -9.08 13.73 -7.52
N LYS A 54 -9.51 13.03 -8.58
CA LYS A 54 -10.74 12.23 -8.56
C LYS A 54 -10.65 11.05 -7.59
N ALA A 55 -9.50 10.39 -7.47
CA ALA A 55 -9.29 9.32 -6.50
C ALA A 55 -9.35 9.80 -5.04
N VAL A 56 -8.93 11.04 -4.77
CA VAL A 56 -8.94 11.64 -3.42
C VAL A 56 -10.31 12.22 -3.04
N ILE A 57 -11.00 12.84 -4.00
CA ILE A 57 -12.32 13.47 -3.80
C ILE A 57 -13.47 12.46 -3.98
N GLY A 58 -13.17 11.24 -4.44
CA GLY A 58 -14.13 10.17 -4.63
C GLY A 58 -14.91 9.78 -3.37
N GLU A 59 -15.75 8.76 -3.51
CA GLU A 59 -16.61 8.29 -2.42
C GLU A 59 -15.79 8.04 -1.14
N LYS A 60 -16.19 8.70 -0.05
CA LYS A 60 -15.51 8.61 1.26
C LYS A 60 -15.96 7.41 2.08
N THR A 61 -16.99 6.71 1.62
CA THR A 61 -17.55 5.55 2.30
C THR A 61 -16.84 4.29 1.80
N PRO A 62 -16.23 3.50 2.70
CA PRO A 62 -15.66 2.22 2.29
C PRO A 62 -16.77 1.26 1.87
N SER A 63 -16.50 0.41 0.88
CA SER A 63 -17.43 -0.67 0.54
C SER A 63 -17.58 -1.63 1.72
N LYS A 64 -18.77 -2.23 1.88
CA LYS A 64 -19.01 -3.27 2.90
C LYS A 64 -18.01 -4.42 2.76
N GLU A 65 -17.74 -4.82 1.52
CA GLU A 65 -16.76 -5.85 1.19
C GLU A 65 -15.36 -5.51 1.72
N LEU A 66 -14.89 -4.26 1.56
CA LEU A 66 -13.60 -3.83 2.08
C LEU A 66 -13.55 -3.96 3.61
N VAL A 67 -14.61 -3.54 4.30
CA VAL A 67 -14.69 -3.60 5.77
C VAL A 67 -14.67 -5.05 6.27
N GLU A 68 -15.46 -5.93 5.64
CA GLU A 68 -15.52 -7.36 6.00
C GLU A 68 -14.20 -8.08 5.70
N ASN A 69 -13.61 -7.83 4.54
CA ASN A 69 -12.30 -8.35 4.16
C ASN A 69 -11.21 -7.86 5.12
N PHE A 70 -11.24 -6.60 5.53
CA PHE A 70 -10.28 -6.07 6.50
C PHE A 70 -10.46 -6.71 7.88
N LYS A 71 -11.70 -6.87 8.36
CA LYS A 71 -12.00 -7.52 9.65
C LYS A 71 -11.49 -8.96 9.67
N SER A 72 -11.78 -9.74 8.64
CA SER A 72 -11.32 -11.13 8.53
C SER A 72 -9.79 -11.23 8.40
N ALA A 73 -9.15 -10.33 7.65
CA ALA A 73 -7.70 -10.27 7.55
C ALA A 73 -7.04 -9.88 8.89
N LYS A 74 -7.60 -8.91 9.62
CA LYS A 74 -7.14 -8.49 10.96
C LYS A 74 -7.24 -9.63 11.97
N GLU A 75 -8.32 -10.39 11.92
CA GLU A 75 -8.51 -11.56 12.77
C GLU A 75 -7.51 -12.68 12.45
N ARG A 76 -7.30 -12.98 11.16
CA ARG A 76 -6.29 -13.95 10.71
C ARG A 76 -4.88 -13.52 11.13
N TYR A 77 -4.54 -12.24 10.96
CA TYR A 77 -3.25 -11.69 11.39
C TYR A 77 -3.04 -11.91 12.90
N ARG A 78 -4.07 -11.63 13.71
CA ARG A 78 -4.00 -11.80 15.17
C ARG A 78 -3.95 -13.25 15.61
N LYS A 79 -4.75 -14.13 15.01
CA LYS A 79 -4.88 -15.54 15.43
C LYS A 79 -3.79 -16.46 14.86
N ARG A 80 -3.17 -16.08 13.74
CA ARG A 80 -2.20 -16.93 13.04
C ARG A 80 -0.84 -16.26 12.93
N THR A 81 -0.77 -15.07 12.32
CA THR A 81 0.51 -14.44 11.98
C THR A 81 1.29 -14.02 13.23
N ILE A 82 0.64 -13.42 14.24
CA ILE A 82 1.30 -13.05 15.50
C ILE A 82 1.81 -14.29 16.26
N PRO A 83 1.00 -15.34 16.52
CA PRO A 83 1.50 -16.54 17.20
C PRO A 83 2.64 -17.23 16.47
N ILE A 84 2.60 -17.31 15.13
CA ILE A 84 3.71 -17.89 14.36
C ILE A 84 4.99 -17.06 14.54
N ALA A 85 4.91 -15.73 14.41
CA ALA A 85 6.08 -14.86 14.59
C ALA A 85 6.69 -14.99 16.00
N VAL A 86 5.84 -15.02 17.04
CA VAL A 86 6.28 -15.20 18.43
C VAL A 86 6.86 -16.60 18.64
N GLY A 87 6.23 -17.65 18.10
CA GLY A 87 6.71 -19.02 18.17
C GLY A 87 8.08 -19.19 17.50
N THR A 88 8.25 -18.63 16.30
CA THR A 88 9.54 -18.63 15.59
C THR A 88 10.61 -17.90 16.39
N PHE A 89 10.30 -16.74 16.95
CA PHE A 89 11.23 -16.01 17.83
C PHE A 89 11.62 -16.84 19.06
N GLY A 90 10.64 -17.50 19.71
CA GLY A 90 10.86 -18.36 20.87
C GLY A 90 11.80 -19.53 20.55
N VAL A 91 11.56 -20.25 19.45
CA VAL A 91 12.41 -21.36 19.01
C VAL A 91 13.83 -20.88 18.75
N ILE A 92 14.01 -19.79 18.01
CA ILE A 92 15.34 -19.24 17.70
C ILE A 92 16.07 -18.79 18.98
N SER A 93 15.33 -18.21 19.93
CA SER A 93 15.89 -17.79 21.22
C SER A 93 16.36 -18.98 22.06
N ILE A 94 15.58 -20.06 22.13
CA ILE A 94 15.97 -21.29 22.82
C ILE A 94 17.23 -21.89 22.18
N THR A 95 17.26 -21.99 20.85
CA THR A 95 18.43 -22.48 20.10
C THR A 95 19.66 -21.61 20.33
N SER A 96 19.49 -20.28 20.39
CA SER A 96 20.57 -19.32 20.67
C SER A 96 21.22 -19.58 22.03
N ILE A 97 20.41 -19.85 23.06
CA ILE A 97 20.87 -20.18 24.42
C ILE A 97 21.65 -21.50 24.41
N ILE A 98 21.11 -22.54 23.77
CA ILE A 98 21.75 -23.87 23.67
C ILE A 98 23.12 -23.77 22.98
N MET A 99 23.22 -22.98 21.91
CA MET A 99 24.46 -22.80 21.15
C MET A 99 25.42 -21.77 21.77
N GLN A 100 25.03 -21.11 22.88
CA GLN A 100 25.76 -19.99 23.49
C GLN A 100 26.11 -18.86 22.51
N ASN A 101 25.31 -18.70 21.45
CA ASN A 101 25.53 -17.70 20.41
C ASN A 101 24.38 -16.71 20.38
N PHE A 102 24.55 -15.60 21.11
CA PHE A 102 23.55 -14.55 21.24
C PHE A 102 23.26 -13.78 19.95
N LEU A 103 24.09 -13.88 18.91
CA LEU A 103 23.82 -13.27 17.60
C LEU A 103 22.56 -13.88 16.95
N CYS A 104 22.22 -15.13 17.27
CA CYS A 104 21.01 -15.80 16.78
C CYS A 104 19.72 -15.08 17.23
N ILE A 105 19.73 -14.35 18.35
CA ILE A 105 18.57 -13.56 18.81
C ILE A 105 18.21 -12.48 17.79
N ILE A 106 19.21 -11.81 17.20
CA ILE A 106 18.99 -10.77 16.18
C ILE A 106 18.27 -11.39 14.97
N PHE A 107 18.70 -12.57 14.53
CA PHE A 107 18.03 -13.30 13.45
C PHE A 107 16.61 -13.72 13.83
N GLY A 108 16.35 -14.06 15.10
CA GLY A 108 15.01 -14.34 15.60
C GLY A 108 14.07 -13.14 15.51
N ILE A 109 14.54 -11.96 15.95
CA ILE A 109 13.77 -10.71 15.85
C ILE A 109 13.49 -10.40 14.38
N LEU A 110 14.50 -10.52 13.53
CA LEU A 110 14.38 -10.25 12.09
C LEU A 110 13.39 -11.23 11.43
N ALA A 111 13.46 -12.52 11.74
CA ALA A 111 12.55 -13.54 11.22
C ALA A 111 11.10 -13.26 11.66
N GLY A 112 10.87 -12.95 12.94
CA GLY A 112 9.55 -12.58 13.45
C GLY A 112 8.99 -11.33 12.75
N TYR A 113 9.84 -10.32 12.54
CA TYR A 113 9.46 -9.10 11.81
C TYR A 113 9.09 -9.40 10.35
N ILE A 114 9.89 -10.22 9.65
CA ILE A 114 9.63 -10.62 8.26
C ILE A 114 8.31 -11.39 8.17
N ILE A 115 8.07 -12.37 9.05
CA ILE A 115 6.83 -13.16 9.08
C ILE A 115 5.61 -12.24 9.21
N GLN A 116 5.66 -11.26 10.11
CA GLN A 116 4.58 -10.29 10.24
C GLN A 116 4.38 -9.50 8.95
N ARG A 117 5.46 -8.97 8.36
CA ARG A 117 5.42 -8.17 7.11
C ARG A 117 4.95 -8.94 5.88
N LEU A 118 5.15 -10.25 5.85
CA LEU A 118 4.71 -11.13 4.75
C LEU A 118 3.19 -11.35 4.73
N ASP A 119 2.44 -10.90 5.75
CA ASP A 119 0.98 -10.83 5.67
C ASP A 119 0.53 -9.66 4.77
N LEU A 120 0.86 -9.76 3.49
CA LEU A 120 0.64 -8.73 2.47
C LEU A 120 -0.84 -8.38 2.37
N LYS A 121 -1.73 -9.37 2.51
CA LYS A 121 -3.18 -9.15 2.47
C LYS A 121 -3.63 -8.24 3.62
N TYR A 122 -3.17 -8.51 4.84
CA TYR A 122 -3.47 -7.64 5.98
C TYR A 122 -2.95 -6.22 5.77
N TYR A 123 -1.69 -6.04 5.37
CA TYR A 123 -1.11 -4.70 5.19
C TYR A 123 -1.72 -3.94 4.00
N TYR A 124 -2.06 -4.63 2.92
CA TYR A 124 -2.77 -4.06 1.79
C TYR A 124 -4.14 -3.50 2.21
N LEU A 125 -4.95 -4.35 2.86
CA LEU A 125 -6.27 -3.97 3.35
C LEU A 125 -6.23 -2.95 4.48
N LYS A 126 -5.18 -2.98 5.32
CA LYS A 126 -4.94 -1.96 6.34
C LYS A 126 -4.69 -0.59 5.73
N GLY A 127 -3.97 -0.54 4.61
CA GLY A 127 -3.73 0.68 3.85
C GLY A 127 -5.04 1.25 3.30
N GLU A 128 -5.83 0.40 2.63
CA GLU A 128 -7.17 0.75 2.13
C GLU A 128 -8.10 1.21 3.26
N ALA A 129 -8.25 0.42 4.32
CA ALA A 129 -9.08 0.76 5.47
C ALA A 129 -8.69 2.11 6.10
N LYS A 130 -7.39 2.36 6.26
CA LYS A 130 -6.87 3.62 6.81
C LYS A 130 -7.21 4.83 5.93
N TRP A 131 -7.23 4.66 4.60
CA TRP A 131 -7.62 5.72 3.67
C TRP A 131 -9.05 6.20 3.91
N PHE A 132 -9.96 5.28 4.24
CA PHE A 132 -11.35 5.57 4.57
C PHE A 132 -11.58 5.87 6.07
N GLY A 133 -10.51 6.02 6.87
CA GLY A 133 -10.62 6.33 8.30
C GLY A 133 -11.04 5.15 9.20
N VAL A 134 -11.04 3.91 8.69
CA VAL A 134 -11.36 2.69 9.45
C VAL A 134 -10.15 2.26 10.30
N LYS A 135 -10.37 1.92 11.58
CA LYS A 135 -9.33 1.56 12.57
C LYS A 135 -9.27 0.05 12.91
#